data_AF-A0A2E6MPC6-F1
#
_entry.id   AF-A0A2E6MPC6-F1
#
_cell.length_a   1.000
_cell.length_b   1.000
_cell.length_c   1.000
_cell.angle_alpha   90.00
_cell.angle_beta   90.00
_cell.angle_gamma   90.00
#
_symmetry.space_group_name_H-M   'P 1'
#
loop_
_entity.id
_entity.type
_entity.pdbx_description
1 polymer ?
#
loop_
_entity_poly.entity_id
_entity_poly.type
_entity_poly.pdbx_seq_one_letter_code
_entity_poly.pdbx_strand_id
1 'polypeptide(L)' 'MQLKPLGSNMNEIVVEGKYILFSYKTPVAGWDESGAFRTEDFFSVTTSKHINKYLGGKDVGRKVSQKFIEDLVN' A
#
# COMPACT_ATOMS: atom_id res chain seq x y z
N MET A 1 -14.47 -6.59 -2.80
CA MET A 1 -12.99 -6.60 -2.76
C MET A 1 -12.50 -7.63 -3.76
N GLN A 2 -11.69 -7.22 -4.75
CA GLN A 2 -10.99 -8.17 -5.63
C GLN A 2 -9.52 -8.22 -5.21
N LEU A 3 -9.05 -9.42 -4.84
CA LEU A 3 -7.68 -9.67 -4.40
C LEU A 3 -6.84 -10.09 -5.62
N LYS A 4 -5.90 -9.25 -6.02
CA LYS A 4 -4.94 -9.55 -7.08
C LYS A 4 -3.57 -9.85 -6.47
N PRO A 5 -3.10 -11.11 -6.50
CA PRO A 5 -1.76 -11.43 -6.03
C PRO A 5 -0.74 -10.81 -6.99
N LEU A 6 0.03 -9.84 -6.50
CA LEU A 6 1.07 -9.14 -7.27
C LEU A 6 2.44 -9.86 -7.18
N GLY A 7 2.61 -10.71 -6.16
CA GLY A 7 3.81 -11.53 -5.97
C GLY A 7 3.82 -12.26 -4.62
N SER A 8 4.94 -12.91 -4.30
CA SER A 8 5.13 -13.59 -3.02
C SER A 8 5.05 -12.56 -1.88
N ASN A 9 3.96 -12.59 -1.10
CA ASN A 9 3.64 -11.67 0.00
C ASN A 9 3.28 -10.23 -0.38
N MET A 10 2.94 -9.96 -1.65
CA MET A 10 2.37 -8.69 -2.09
C MET A 10 1.01 -8.93 -2.75
N ASN A 11 -0.03 -8.38 -2.16
CA ASN A 11 -1.37 -8.42 -2.75
C ASN A 11 -1.84 -7.00 -2.99
N GLU A 12 -2.39 -6.74 -4.17
CA GLU A 12 -3.12 -5.51 -4.43
C GLU A 12 -4.61 -5.82 -4.28
N ILE A 13 -5.32 -4.96 -3.54
CA ILE A 13 -6.77 -5.01 -3.47
C ILE A 13 -7.36 -3.74 -4.02
N VAL A 14 -8.51 -3.87 -4.69
CA VAL A 14 -9.29 -2.71 -5.11
C VAL A 14 -10.48 -2.55 -4.17
N VAL A 15 -10.55 -1.42 -3.48
CA VAL A 15 -11.60 -1.02 -2.55
C VAL A 15 -12.17 0.30 -3.04
N GLU A 16 -13.43 0.29 -3.49
CA GLU A 16 -14.13 1.51 -3.93
C GLU A 16 -13.37 2.37 -4.98
N GLY A 17 -12.61 1.72 -5.88
CA GLY A 17 -11.81 2.42 -6.90
C GLY A 17 -10.41 2.85 -6.43
N LYS A 18 -10.06 2.58 -5.17
CA LYS A 18 -8.73 2.78 -4.59
C LYS A 18 -7.93 1.48 -4.66
N TYR A 19 -6.65 1.59 -4.96
CA TYR A 19 -5.75 0.43 -5.08
C TYR A 19 -4.88 0.34 -3.84
N ILE A 20 -5.03 -0.68 -3.02
CA ILE A 20 -4.30 -0.81 -1.75
C ILE A 20 -3.35 -2.00 -1.85
N LEU A 21 -2.06 -1.74 -1.63
CA LEU A 21 -1.01 -2.72 -1.52
C LEU A 21 -0.94 -3.27 -0.10
N PHE A 22 -1.07 -4.59 -0.01
CA PHE A 22 -0.88 -5.40 1.18
C PHE A 22 0.46 -6.11 1.14
N SER A 23 1.29 -5.86 2.16
CA SER A 23 2.49 -6.63 2.42
C SER A 23 2.19 -7.64 3.52
N TYR A 24 2.31 -8.93 3.23
CA TYR A 24 2.00 -10.09 4.10
C TYR A 24 0.56 -10.24 4.62
N LYS A 25 -0.13 -9.14 4.95
CA LYS A 25 -1.55 -8.99 5.38
C LYS A 25 -1.84 -7.59 5.92
N THR A 26 -0.82 -6.73 5.99
CA THR A 26 -0.95 -5.35 6.45
C THR A 26 -1.00 -4.42 5.23
N PRO A 27 -1.95 -3.47 5.18
CA PRO A 27 -1.97 -2.49 4.11
C PRO A 27 -0.87 -1.47 4.34
N VAL A 28 -0.01 -1.25 3.36
CA VAL A 28 1.24 -0.47 3.55
C VAL A 28 1.36 0.70 2.58
N ALA A 29 0.67 0.64 1.45
CA ALA A 29 0.65 1.70 0.46
C ALA A 29 -0.57 1.56 -0.44
N GLY A 30 -0.85 2.55 -1.26
CA GLY A 30 -1.92 2.48 -2.21
C GLY A 30 -2.01 3.68 -3.14
N TRP A 31 -3.07 3.71 -3.93
CA TRP A 31 -3.49 4.80 -4.78
C TRP A 31 -4.94 5.13 -4.48
N ASP A 32 -5.18 6.40 -4.22
CA ASP A 32 -6.49 7.00 -4.00
C ASP A 32 -6.81 7.97 -5.15
N GLU A 33 -7.99 8.61 -5.15
CA GLU A 33 -8.31 9.71 -6.07
C GLU A 33 -7.26 10.83 -6.00
N SER A 34 -6.69 11.07 -4.82
CA SER A 34 -5.62 12.05 -4.61
C SER A 34 -4.25 11.63 -5.15
N GLY A 35 -4.10 10.39 -5.63
CA GLY A 35 -2.85 9.81 -6.10
C GLY A 35 -2.24 8.80 -5.15
N ALA A 36 -0.95 8.54 -5.30
CA ALA A 36 -0.26 7.50 -4.54
C ALA A 36 -0.02 7.91 -3.07
N PHE A 37 -0.19 6.96 -2.14
CA PHE A 37 0.05 7.13 -0.72
C PHE A 37 0.80 5.93 -0.15
N ARG A 38 1.51 6.15 0.97
CA ARG A 38 2.31 5.14 1.66
C ARG A 38 2.32 5.37 3.15
N THR A 39 2.44 4.28 3.89
CA THR A 39 2.64 4.33 5.33
C THR A 39 3.93 5.08 5.67
N GLU A 40 3.85 5.98 6.64
CA GLU A 40 5.03 6.61 7.24
C GLU A 40 5.74 5.69 8.23
N ASP A 41 5.04 4.67 8.73
CA ASP A 41 5.54 3.72 9.71
C ASP A 41 6.52 2.72 9.08
N PHE A 42 7.67 2.57 9.72
CA PHE A 42 8.64 1.58 9.31
C PHE A 42 8.31 0.20 9.90
N PHE A 43 7.78 -0.69 9.07
CA PHE A 43 7.54 -2.08 9.46
C PHE A 43 8.80 -2.94 9.33
N SER A 44 9.41 -2.91 8.15
CA SER A 44 10.55 -3.78 7.78
C SER A 44 11.16 -3.30 6.47
N VAL A 45 12.44 -3.64 6.26
CA VAL A 45 13.16 -3.34 5.01
C VAL A 45 12.48 -3.98 3.78
N THR A 46 11.93 -5.19 3.94
CA THR A 46 11.17 -5.89 2.89
C THR A 46 9.90 -5.12 2.51
N THR A 47 9.15 -4.63 3.50
CA THR A 47 7.96 -3.79 3.28
C THR A 47 8.32 -2.49 2.57
N SER A 48 9.37 -1.77 2.98
CA SER A 48 9.82 -0.58 2.26
C SER A 48 10.17 -0.88 0.81
N LYS A 49 10.81 -2.04 0.53
CA LYS A 49 11.10 -2.48 -0.84
C LYS A 49 9.82 -2.76 -1.64
N HIS A 50 8.83 -3.40 -1.04
CA HIS A 50 7.52 -3.65 -1.67
C HIS A 50 6.83 -2.34 -2.04
N ILE A 51 6.76 -1.38 -1.10
CA ILE A 51 6.19 -0.05 -1.32
C ILE A 51 6.91 0.65 -2.48
N ASN A 52 8.24 0.70 -2.45
CA ASN A 52 9.03 1.36 -3.50
C ASN A 52 8.85 0.69 -4.86
N LYS A 53 8.75 -0.65 -4.89
CA LYS A 53 8.52 -1.41 -6.13
C LYS A 53 7.12 -1.16 -6.69
N TYR A 54 6.12 -1.06 -5.82
CA TYR A 54 4.73 -0.82 -6.20
C TYR A 54 4.50 0.62 -6.67
N LEU A 55 5.03 1.59 -5.94
CA LEU A 55 4.90 3.01 -6.25
C LEU A 55 5.87 3.47 -7.36
N GLY A 56 6.79 2.61 -7.79
CA GLY A 56 7.76 2.93 -8.84
C GLY A 56 8.90 3.87 -8.38
N GLY A 57 9.07 4.10 -7.08
CA GLY A 57 10.17 4.92 -6.56
C GLY A 57 10.14 5.13 -5.05
N LYS A 58 11.30 5.52 -4.48
CA LYS A 58 11.48 5.74 -3.03
C LYS A 58 10.82 7.02 -2.52
N ASP A 59 10.50 7.96 -3.39
CA ASP A 59 9.86 9.24 -3.06
C ASP A 59 8.50 9.42 -3.73
N VAL A 60 7.95 8.33 -4.25
CA VAL A 60 6.60 8.35 -4.80
C VAL A 60 5.62 8.07 -3.67
N GLY A 61 4.59 8.91 -3.60
CA GLY A 61 3.45 8.75 -2.70
C GLY A 61 3.53 9.57 -1.41
N ARG A 62 2.38 10.14 -1.05
CA ARG A 62 2.18 10.90 0.19
C ARG A 62 2.38 9.98 1.39
N LYS A 63 3.12 10.45 2.39
CA LYS A 63 3.25 9.75 3.66
C LYS A 63 1.98 9.97 4.47
N VAL A 64 1.33 8.88 4.85
CA VAL A 64 0.13 8.87 5.68
C VAL A 64 0.35 7.91 6.84
N SER A 65 -0.32 8.16 7.96
CA SER A 65 -0.26 7.27 9.12
C SER A 65 -0.87 5.92 8.78
N GLN A 66 -0.33 4.84 9.36
CA GLN A 66 -0.88 3.49 9.18
C GLN A 66 -2.39 3.42 9.44
N LYS A 67 -2.86 4.13 10.47
CA LYS A 67 -4.28 4.16 10.85
C LYS A 67 -5.18 4.68 9.73
N PHE A 68 -4.70 5.64 8.94
CA PHE A 68 -5.44 6.17 7.78
C PHE A 68 -5.61 5.10 6.70
N ILE A 69 -4.59 4.28 6.48
CA ILE A 69 -4.64 3.20 5.51
C ILE A 69 -5.56 2.08 6.00
N GLU A 70 -5.53 1.76 7.29
CA GLU A 70 -6.43 0.76 7.88
C GLU A 70 -7.90 1.19 7.79
N ASP A 71 -8.17 2.47 8.04
CA ASP A 71 -9.52 3.06 7.91
C ASP A 71 -10.03 2.99 6.46
N LEU A 72 -9.16 3.10 5.46
CA LEU A 72 -9.52 2.97 4.05
C LEU A 72 -9.88 1.54 3.61
N VAL A 73 -9.50 0.52 4.39
CA VAL A 73 -9.75 -0.89 4.08
C VAL A 73 -11.01 -1.41 4.79
N ASN A 74 -11.40 -0.78 5.90
CA ASN A 74 -12.46 -1.21 6.80
C ASN A 74 -13.84 -0.75 6.30
#